data_AF-A0A0C1D5P9-F1
#
_entry.id   AF-A0A0C1D5P9-F1
#
_cell.length_a   1.000
_cell.length_b   1.000
_cell.length_c   1.000
_cell.angle_alpha   90.00
_cell.angle_beta   90.00
_cell.angle_gamma   90.00
#
_symmetry.space_group_name_H-M   'P 1'
#
loop_
_entity.id
_entity.type
_entity.pdbx_description
1 polymer ?
#
loop_
_entity_poly.entity_id
_entity_poly.type
_entity_poly.pdbx_seq_one_letter_code
_entity_poly.pdbx_strand_id
1 'polypeptide(L)'
;MNDSTKLEDLKMALLQKIKPTTIDRNFCNLLSIAIFSAQNDYLSTATLMRLFGLLPMDERSLNPKVIDMLYRYVNAPFLALFRQGKVFESFDIQFVK
;
A
#
# COMPACT_ATOMS: atom_id res chain seq x y z
N MET A 1 -3.42 -21.06 -9.79
CA MET A 1 -4.27 -19.96 -9.29
C MET A 1 -3.42 -18.70 -9.38
N ASN A 2 -3.74 -17.82 -10.32
CA ASN A 2 -2.80 -16.93 -11.01
C ASN A 2 -2.25 -15.81 -10.11
N ASP A 3 -0.92 -15.66 -10.05
CA ASP A 3 -0.24 -14.60 -9.28
C ASP A 3 -0.67 -13.18 -9.67
N SER A 4 -1.17 -13.00 -10.90
CA SER A 4 -1.73 -11.73 -11.38
C SER A 4 -2.96 -11.29 -10.58
N THR A 5 -3.86 -12.21 -10.21
CA THR A 5 -5.07 -11.87 -9.42
C THR A 5 -4.70 -11.38 -8.03
N LYS A 6 -3.73 -12.04 -7.39
CA LYS A 6 -3.22 -11.66 -6.06
C LYS A 6 -2.58 -10.28 -6.04
N LEU A 7 -1.88 -9.91 -7.11
CA LEU A 7 -1.23 -8.61 -7.22
C LEU A 7 -2.25 -7.48 -7.38
N GLU A 8 -3.29 -7.69 -8.19
CA GLU A 8 -4.38 -6.72 -8.33
C GLU A 8 -5.17 -6.57 -7.02
N ASP A 9 -5.47 -7.67 -6.32
CA ASP A 9 -6.10 -7.62 -5.00
C ASP A 9 -5.27 -6.81 -4.00
N LEU A 10 -3.94 -6.98 -4.03
CA LEU A 10 -3.01 -6.23 -3.18
C LEU A 10 -3.02 -4.73 -3.51
N LYS A 11 -3.00 -4.36 -4.80
CA LYS A 11 -3.10 -2.95 -5.24
C LYS A 11 -4.41 -2.34 -4.73
N MET A 12 -5.52 -3.04 -4.92
CA MET A 12 -6.83 -2.58 -4.46
C MET A 12 -6.87 -2.39 -2.95
N ALA A 13 -6.28 -3.32 -2.18
CA ALA A 13 -6.22 -3.20 -0.73
C ALA A 13 -5.36 -2.01 -0.26
N LEU A 14 -4.24 -1.72 -0.94
CA LEU A 14 -3.42 -0.53 -0.69
C LEU A 14 -4.18 0.77 -0.97
N LEU A 15 -4.94 0.80 -2.07
CA LEU A 15 -5.79 1.93 -2.44
C LEU A 15 -6.90 2.15 -1.41
N GLN A 16 -7.54 1.07 -0.92
CA GLN A 16 -8.57 1.17 0.12
C GLN A 16 -8.03 1.66 1.47
N LYS A 17 -6.77 1.34 1.78
CA LYS A 17 -6.14 1.73 3.05
C LYS A 17 -5.80 3.22 3.12
N ILE A 18 -5.33 3.81 2.01
CA ILE A 18 -4.93 5.23 1.97
C ILE A 18 -6.03 6.13 1.37
N LYS A 19 -6.92 5.56 0.56
CA LYS A 19 -7.98 6.27 -0.19
C LYS A 19 -7.47 7.48 -0.97
N PRO A 20 -6.46 7.31 -1.86
CA PRO A 20 -5.93 8.43 -2.61
C PRO A 20 -6.95 8.98 -3.62
N THR A 21 -6.91 10.29 -3.84
CA THR A 21 -7.69 10.94 -4.91
C THR A 21 -7.14 10.61 -6.30
N THR A 22 -5.82 10.47 -6.42
CA THR A 22 -5.09 10.17 -7.65
C THR A 22 -3.93 9.22 -7.37
N ILE A 23 -3.67 8.30 -8.31
CA ILE A 23 -2.47 7.45 -8.27
C ILE A 23 -1.35 8.20 -8.98
N ASP A 24 -0.52 8.88 -8.21
CA ASP A 24 0.61 9.67 -8.71
C ASP A 24 1.88 9.47 -7.87
N ARG A 25 2.93 10.22 -8.20
CA ARG A 25 4.21 10.18 -7.46
C ARG A 25 4.03 10.56 -5.99
N ASN A 26 3.15 11.51 -5.67
CA ASN A 26 2.90 11.95 -4.30
C ASN A 26 2.21 10.85 -3.50
N PHE A 27 1.23 10.16 -4.09
CA PHE A 27 0.62 8.97 -3.49
C PHE A 27 1.67 7.89 -3.21
N CYS A 28 2.52 7.57 -4.19
CA CYS A 28 3.58 6.58 -3.99
C CYS A 28 4.55 6.98 -2.88
N ASN A 29 4.86 8.27 -2.75
CA ASN A 29 5.72 8.79 -1.69
C ASN A 29 5.06 8.68 -0.31
N LEU A 30 3.78 9.05 -0.20
CA LEU A 30 3.01 8.92 1.04
C LEU A 30 2.89 7.45 1.46
N LEU A 31 2.64 6.55 0.51
CA LEU A 31 2.59 5.12 0.78
C LEU A 31 3.96 4.58 1.25
N SER A 32 5.06 5.01 0.64
CA SER A 32 6.42 4.68 1.11
C SER A 32 6.64 5.08 2.57
N ILE A 33 6.27 6.32 2.93
CA ILE A 33 6.39 6.83 4.30
C ILE A 33 5.49 6.05 5.25
N ALA A 34 4.27 5.70 4.81
CA ALA A 34 3.32 4.99 5.63
C ALA A 34 3.77 3.56 5.94
N ILE A 35 4.29 2.86 4.93
CA ILE A 35 4.90 1.54 5.07
C ILE A 35 6.08 1.61 6.05
N PHE A 36 7.01 2.56 5.86
CA PHE A 36 8.15 2.72 6.76
C PHE A 36 7.71 2.97 8.21
N SER A 37 6.70 3.82 8.41
CA SER A 37 6.22 4.16 9.76
C SER A 37 5.51 3.00 10.46
N ALA A 38 4.83 2.13 9.71
CA ALA A 38 4.06 1.03 10.28
C ALA A 38 4.91 -0.21 10.63
N GLN A 39 5.96 -0.48 9.85
CA GLN A 39 6.73 -1.74 9.96
C GLN A 39 8.24 -1.55 9.98
N ASN A 40 8.75 -0.32 9.95
CA ASN A 40 10.18 0.01 9.90
C ASN A 40 10.91 -0.58 8.68
N ASP A 41 10.16 -0.96 7.65
CA ASP A 41 10.64 -1.48 6.37
C ASP A 41 10.57 -0.37 5.32
N TYR A 42 11.68 -0.09 4.63
CA TYR A 42 11.70 0.92 3.57
C TYR A 42 11.40 0.31 2.20
N LEU A 43 10.41 0.90 1.52
CA LEU A 43 10.09 0.58 0.14
C LEU A 43 10.15 1.84 -0.70
N SER A 44 11.03 1.87 -1.71
CA SER A 44 11.25 3.10 -2.47
C SER A 44 10.00 3.55 -3.25
N THR A 45 9.80 4.88 -3.34
CA THR A 45 8.76 5.49 -4.16
C THR A 45 8.80 4.99 -5.61
N ALA A 46 9.99 4.77 -6.19
CA ALA A 46 10.14 4.25 -7.54
C ALA A 46 9.60 2.81 -7.68
N THR A 47 9.80 1.97 -6.66
CA THR A 47 9.24 0.61 -6.62
C THR A 47 7.72 0.63 -6.58
N LEU A 48 7.14 1.54 -5.80
CA LEU A 48 5.69 1.74 -5.74
C LEU A 48 5.14 2.32 -7.05
N MET A 49 5.83 3.28 -7.67
CA MET A 49 5.44 3.80 -8.98
C MET A 49 5.41 2.70 -10.05
N ARG A 50 6.39 1.78 -10.03
CA ARG A 50 6.38 0.59 -10.91
C ARG A 50 5.20 -0.34 -10.63
N LEU A 51 4.93 -0.61 -9.35
CA LEU A 51 3.77 -1.43 -8.93
C LEU A 51 2.45 -0.86 -9.47
N PHE A 52 2.28 0.46 -9.42
CA PHE A 52 1.08 1.14 -9.91
C PHE A 52 1.11 1.49 -11.41
N GLY A 53 2.11 1.03 -12.17
CA GLY A 53 2.20 1.26 -13.61
C GLY A 53 2.57 2.69 -14.02
N LEU A 54 3.01 3.53 -13.08
CA LEU A 54 3.51 4.90 -13.35
C LEU A 54 4.91 4.90 -13.97
N LEU A 55 5.63 3.79 -13.83
CA LEU A 55 6.92 3.56 -14.48
C LEU A 55 6.91 2.21 -15.16
N PRO A 56 7.64 2.05 -16.29
CA PRO A 56 7.80 0.76 -16.92
C PRO A 56 8.42 -0.23 -15.93
N MET A 57 7.86 -1.43 -15.91
CA MET A 57 8.26 -2.49 -15.02
C MET A 57 8.34 -3.79 -15.80
N ASP A 58 9.45 -4.51 -15.67
CA ASP A 58 9.50 -5.91 -16.07
C ASP A 58 8.60 -6.71 -15.14
N GLU A 59 7.48 -7.22 -15.65
CA GLU A 59 6.46 -7.95 -14.88
C GLU A 59 7.02 -9.17 -14.13
N ARG A 60 8.17 -9.69 -14.56
CA ARG A 60 8.90 -10.79 -13.90
C ARG A 60 9.80 -10.34 -12.74
N SER A 61 9.87 -9.05 -12.42
CA SER A 61 10.89 -8.49 -11.52
C SER A 61 10.40 -8.03 -10.15
N LEU A 62 9.09 -8.10 -9.84
CA LEU A 62 8.65 -7.72 -8.50
C LEU A 62 9.20 -8.72 -7.49
N ASN A 63 10.11 -8.24 -6.64
CA ASN A 63 10.75 -9.08 -5.65
C ASN A 63 9.68 -9.67 -4.71
N PRO A 64 9.63 -11.00 -4.50
CA PRO A 64 8.68 -11.63 -3.58
C PRO A 64 8.69 -11.03 -2.17
N LYS A 65 9.86 -10.53 -1.71
CA LYS A 65 9.98 -9.82 -0.42
C LYS A 65 9.19 -8.52 -0.39
N VAL A 66 9.10 -7.81 -1.52
CA VAL A 66 8.29 -6.59 -1.65
C VAL A 66 6.80 -6.94 -1.58
N ILE A 67 6.39 -8.02 -2.23
CA ILE A 67 5.01 -8.51 -2.18
C ILE A 67 4.64 -8.87 -0.73
N ASP A 68 5.47 -9.66 -0.05
CA ASP A 68 5.26 -10.03 1.36
C ASP A 68 5.18 -8.79 2.26
N MET A 69 6.11 -7.84 2.08
CA MET A 69 6.14 -6.58 2.81
C MET A 69 4.85 -5.77 2.65
N LEU A 70 4.29 -5.73 1.44
CA LEU A 70 3.03 -5.04 1.16
C LEU A 70 1.83 -5.77 1.75
N TYR A 71 1.82 -7.11 1.72
CA TYR A 71 0.79 -7.91 2.40
C TYR A 71 0.80 -7.69 3.91
N ARG A 72 2.00 -7.67 4.53
CA ARG A 72 2.14 -7.34 5.96
C ARG A 72 1.59 -5.95 6.25
N TYR A 73 1.95 -4.96 5.43
CA TYR A 73 1.44 -3.60 5.59
C TYR A 73 -0.09 -3.51 5.46
N VAL A 74 -0.70 -4.16 4.46
CA VAL A 74 -2.17 -4.14 4.27
C VAL A 74 -2.90 -4.75 5.47
N ASN A 75 -2.41 -5.90 5.97
CA ASN A 75 -2.99 -6.60 7.10
C ASN A 75 -2.64 -5.99 8.47
N ALA A 76 -1.65 -5.08 8.54
CA ALA A 76 -1.32 -4.39 9.77
C ALA A 76 -2.51 -3.53 10.24
N PRO A 77 -2.78 -3.43 11.56
CA PRO A 77 -3.78 -2.51 12.06
C PRO A 77 -3.48 -1.09 11.56
N PHE A 78 -4.52 -0.31 11.25
CA PHE A 78 -4.35 1.06 10.80
C PHE A 78 -3.77 1.88 11.97
N LEU A 79 -2.44 1.93 12.06
CA LEU A 79 -1.76 2.87 12.91
C LEU A 79 -1.96 4.23 12.24
N ALA A 80 -2.91 5.00 12.77
CA ALA A 80 -3.20 6.33 12.30
C ALA A 80 -1.89 7.12 12.18
N LEU A 81 -1.48 7.40 10.94
CA LEU A 81 -0.40 8.34 10.63
C LEU A 81 -0.91 9.76 10.86
N PHE A 82 -1.23 10.05 12.12
CA PHE A 82 -1.60 11.37 12.60
C PHE A 82 -0.99 11.58 13.98
N ARG A 83 0.34 11.60 14.04
CA ARG A 83 1.02 12.36 15.11
C ARG A 83 1.30 13.80 14.62
N GLN A 84 0.20 14.50 14.31
CA GLN A 84 -0.03 15.91 14.61
C GLN A 84 -1.49 16.27 14.23
N GLY A 85 -2.42 15.99 15.14
CA GLY A 85 -3.49 16.96 15.42
C GLY A 85 -4.91 16.76 14.88
N LYS A 86 -5.30 15.68 14.19
CA LYS A 86 -6.73 15.38 13.98
C LYS A 86 -7.01 13.87 13.98
N VAL A 87 -7.85 13.47 14.92
CA VAL A 87 -8.49 12.15 15.01
C VAL A 87 -9.32 11.95 13.74
N PHE A 88 -9.03 10.91 12.96
CA PHE A 88 -10.01 10.33 12.06
C PHE A 88 -10.60 9.12 12.77
N GLU A 89 -11.92 9.16 12.96
CA GLU A 89 -12.73 8.13 13.59
C GLU A 89 -12.46 6.75 13.00
N SER A 90 -12.50 5.74 13.87
CA SER A 90 -12.47 4.34 13.51
C SER A 90 -13.61 4.05 12.54
N PHE A 91 -13.30 3.68 11.30
CA PHE A 91 -14.27 3.01 10.46
C PHE A 91 -14.29 1.53 10.86
N ASP A 92 -15.26 1.20 11.70
CA ASP A 92 -15.76 -0.16 11.90
C ASP A 92 -16.11 -0.74 10.52
N ILE A 93 -15.28 -1.62 9.98
CA ILE A 93 -15.63 -2.40 8.78
C ILE A 93 -16.47 -3.58 9.28
N GLN A 94 -17.76 -3.34 9.42
CA GLN A 94 -18.76 -4.40 9.57
C GLN A 94 -18.86 -5.14 8.22
N PHE A 95 -18.17 -6.27 8.10
CA PHE A 95 -18.48 -7.27 7.08
C PHE A 95 -19.85 -7.87 7.42
N VAL A 96 -20.91 -7.42 6.73
CA VAL A 96 -22.19 -8.15 6.71
C VAL A 96 -22.29 -8.92 5.39
N LYS A 97 -22.53 -10.20 5.60
CA LYS A 97 -22.59 -11.34 4.66
C LYS A 97 -23.73 -11.24 3.66
#